data_AF-A0AAD9S475-F1
#
_entry.id   AF-A0AAD9S475-F1
#
_cell.length_a   1.000
_cell.length_b   1.000
_cell.length_c   1.000
_cell.angle_alpha   90.00
_cell.angle_beta   90.00
_cell.angle_gamma   90.00
#
_symmetry.space_group_name_H-M   'P 1'
#
loop_
_entity.id
_entity.type
_entity.pdbx_description
1 polymer ?
#
loop_
_entity_poly.entity_id
_entity_poly.type
_entity_poly.pdbx_seq_one_letter_code
_entity_poly.pdbx_strand_id
1 'polypeptide(L)'
;MESESPAGGLSGSIYLSDSGGQAALFDHSLPMSPIKLPDDLELQAVTRFDTLVSQGNLFYEETQGEIVEDKGFKFEFRISQALSKKPILGDDAPERRGVGGPFLHPDPAFVVSHVGHRHILELNMHCIHRPMYILHTREFVSQDDDLDLDDFTAVHAVMANLGHKVPQMAIYNCGAEAGASQGHKHLQIFASPSPFPLFPEQVQSTQESQVFLTSISYSDFPSVAKRVTSSNAMLSCCL
;
A
#
# COMPACT_ATOMS: atom_id res chain seq x y z
N MET A 1 -49.82 7.79 -14.84
CA MET A 1 -49.29 6.41 -14.79
C MET A 1 -48.20 6.38 -15.85
N GLU A 2 -47.06 6.98 -15.53
CA GLU A 2 -45.90 7.05 -16.44
C GLU A 2 -44.91 6.00 -15.96
N SER A 3 -44.58 5.10 -16.88
CA SER A 3 -43.73 3.93 -16.67
C SER A 3 -42.25 4.32 -16.71
N GLU A 4 -41.53 4.02 -15.65
CA GLU A 4 -40.07 4.13 -15.56
C GLU A 4 -39.38 3.18 -16.55
N SER A 5 -38.34 3.69 -17.22
CA SER A 5 -37.38 2.90 -18.00
C SER A 5 -36.14 2.62 -17.14
N PRO A 6 -35.52 1.42 -17.18
CA PRO A 6 -34.48 1.05 -16.23
C PRO A 6 -33.14 1.70 -16.58
N ALA A 7 -32.46 2.19 -15.55
CA ALA A 7 -31.12 2.78 -15.61
C ALA A 7 -30.10 1.78 -16.20
N GLY A 8 -29.46 2.17 -17.30
CA GLY A 8 -28.29 1.48 -17.83
C GLY A 8 -27.09 1.66 -16.90
N GLY A 9 -26.46 0.55 -16.51
CA GLY A 9 -25.22 0.56 -15.75
C GLY A 9 -24.08 1.14 -16.58
N LEU A 10 -23.45 2.21 -16.09
CA LEU A 10 -22.26 2.80 -16.69
C LEU A 10 -21.02 2.06 -16.17
N SER A 11 -20.40 1.27 -17.07
CA SER A 11 -19.06 0.73 -16.91
C SER A 11 -18.05 1.87 -16.99
N GLY A 12 -17.40 2.22 -15.88
CA GLY A 12 -16.36 3.24 -15.84
C GLY A 12 -15.04 2.69 -16.41
N SER A 13 -14.55 3.29 -17.51
CA SER A 13 -13.20 3.03 -18.04
C SER A 13 -12.25 4.15 -17.58
N ILE A 14 -11.08 3.79 -17.06
CA ILE A 14 -10.02 4.74 -16.66
C ILE A 14 -9.16 5.05 -17.90
N TYR A 15 -8.99 6.33 -18.23
CA TYR A 15 -8.06 6.80 -19.26
C TYR A 15 -6.93 7.59 -18.59
N LEU A 16 -5.67 7.23 -18.90
CA LEU A 16 -4.47 7.98 -18.53
C LEU A 16 -3.87 8.58 -19.80
N SER A 17 -3.64 9.90 -19.84
CA SER A 17 -2.97 10.57 -20.95
C SER A 17 -1.48 10.73 -20.66
N ASP A 18 -0.64 10.15 -21.51
CA ASP A 18 0.81 10.28 -21.45
C ASP A 18 1.26 11.63 -22.04
N SER A 19 1.96 12.45 -21.25
CA SER A 19 2.62 13.67 -21.71
C SER A 19 4.05 13.38 -22.17
N GLY A 20 4.16 12.65 -23.27
CA GLY A 20 5.17 12.87 -24.31
C GLY A 20 6.51 12.15 -24.16
N GLY A 21 6.72 11.14 -25.02
CA GLY A 21 8.04 10.87 -25.60
C GLY A 21 8.34 9.40 -25.86
N GLN A 22 8.05 8.94 -27.10
CA GLN A 22 8.28 7.60 -27.68
C GLN A 22 7.31 6.51 -27.22
N ALA A 23 6.23 6.38 -27.99
CA ALA A 23 5.32 5.25 -27.96
C ALA A 23 6.07 3.95 -28.31
N ALA A 24 6.49 3.20 -27.29
CA ALA A 24 6.44 1.75 -27.41
C ALA A 24 4.97 1.39 -27.58
N LEU A 25 4.62 0.79 -28.72
CA LEU A 25 3.29 0.25 -28.96
C LEU A 25 3.04 -0.89 -27.96
N PHE A 26 2.60 -0.54 -26.75
CA PHE A 26 2.05 -1.51 -25.83
C PHE A 26 0.69 -1.92 -26.38
N ASP A 27 0.59 -3.20 -26.75
CA ASP A 27 -0.65 -3.80 -27.19
C ASP A 27 -1.67 -3.80 -26.03
N HIS A 28 -2.52 -2.77 -25.99
CA HIS A 28 -3.61 -2.65 -25.02
C HIS A 28 -4.76 -3.66 -25.25
N SER A 29 -4.61 -4.62 -26.17
CA SER A 29 -5.67 -5.57 -26.53
C SER A 29 -5.66 -6.89 -25.74
N LEU A 30 -4.66 -7.14 -24.89
CA LEU A 30 -4.69 -8.29 -23.99
C LEU A 30 -5.38 -7.92 -22.67
N PRO A 31 -6.55 -8.49 -22.34
CA PRO A 31 -7.14 -8.30 -21.02
C PRO A 31 -6.16 -8.86 -19.99
N MET A 32 -5.63 -7.99 -19.12
CA MET A 32 -4.87 -8.44 -17.96
C MET A 32 -5.77 -9.37 -17.17
N SER A 33 -5.43 -10.65 -17.13
CA SER A 33 -6.17 -11.61 -16.32
C SER A 33 -6.13 -11.13 -14.88
N PRO A 34 -7.29 -11.09 -14.17
CA PRO A 34 -7.32 -10.61 -12.80
C PRO A 34 -6.34 -11.42 -11.94
N ILE A 35 -5.56 -10.72 -11.10
CA ILE A 35 -4.63 -11.37 -10.18
C ILE A 35 -5.45 -12.24 -9.22
N LYS A 36 -5.24 -13.56 -9.29
CA LYS A 36 -5.87 -14.52 -8.40
C LYS A 36 -4.92 -14.86 -7.25
N LEU A 37 -5.34 -14.55 -6.03
CA LEU A 37 -4.64 -14.93 -4.80
C LEU A 37 -5.37 -16.10 -4.12
N PRO A 38 -4.71 -16.86 -3.22
CA PRO A 38 -5.36 -17.90 -2.44
C PRO A 38 -6.50 -17.35 -1.58
N ASP A 39 -7.63 -18.06 -1.51
CA ASP A 39 -8.79 -17.64 -0.71
C ASP A 39 -8.48 -17.59 0.81
N ASP A 40 -7.45 -18.31 1.24
CA ASP A 40 -6.97 -18.37 2.63
C ASP A 40 -5.71 -17.52 2.86
N LEU A 41 -5.40 -16.57 1.98
CA LEU A 41 -4.22 -15.69 2.05
C LEU A 41 -4.02 -15.07 3.44
N GLU A 42 -5.07 -14.47 4.01
CA GLU A 42 -5.02 -13.84 5.34
C GLU A 42 -4.71 -14.86 6.44
N LEU A 43 -5.32 -16.06 6.39
CA LEU A 43 -5.07 -17.12 7.36
C LEU A 43 -3.63 -17.64 7.28
N GLN A 44 -3.11 -17.85 6.06
CA GLN A 44 -1.73 -18.26 5.84
C GLN A 44 -0.75 -17.20 6.36
N ALA A 45 -1.00 -15.93 6.05
CA ALA A 45 -0.18 -14.81 6.52
C ALA A 45 -0.12 -14.73 8.05
N VAL A 46 -1.28 -14.79 8.71
CA VAL A 46 -1.37 -14.73 10.17
C VAL A 46 -0.66 -15.92 10.82
N THR A 47 -0.84 -17.13 10.28
CA THR A 47 -0.19 -18.35 10.81
C THR A 47 1.32 -18.28 10.67
N ARG A 48 1.81 -17.82 9.51
CA ARG A 48 3.24 -17.63 9.23
C ARG A 48 3.84 -16.56 10.14
N PHE A 49 3.13 -15.44 10.32
CA PHE A 49 3.51 -14.38 11.24
C PHE A 49 3.71 -14.89 12.67
N ASP A 50 2.72 -15.58 13.23
CA ASP A 50 2.82 -16.10 14.61
C ASP A 50 4.00 -17.06 14.78
N THR A 51 4.23 -17.89 13.76
CA THR A 51 5.34 -18.82 13.74
C THR A 51 6.67 -18.07 13.81
N LEU A 52 6.87 -17.06 12.95
CA LEU A 52 8.10 -16.27 12.93
C LEU A 52 8.30 -15.44 14.21
N VAL A 53 7.23 -14.91 14.80
CA VAL A 53 7.29 -14.23 16.10
C VAL A 53 7.72 -15.21 17.19
N SER A 54 7.14 -16.41 17.24
CA SER A 54 7.49 -17.42 18.25
C SER A 54 8.94 -17.91 18.13
N GLN A 55 9.52 -17.86 16.93
CA GLN A 55 10.90 -18.21 16.65
C GLN A 55 11.88 -17.05 16.90
N GLY A 56 11.39 -15.84 17.15
CA GLY A 56 12.22 -14.64 17.29
C GLY A 56 12.80 -14.12 15.96
N ASN A 57 12.28 -14.59 14.83
CA ASN A 57 12.70 -14.17 13.48
C ASN A 57 11.94 -12.93 13.00
N LEU A 58 10.69 -12.73 13.46
CA LEU A 58 9.90 -11.53 13.24
C LEU A 58 9.70 -10.79 14.57
N PHE A 59 9.91 -9.48 14.57
CA PHE A 59 9.82 -8.65 15.77
C PHE A 59 8.46 -7.97 15.84
N TYR A 60 7.69 -8.36 16.85
CA TYR A 60 6.39 -7.79 17.17
C TYR A 60 6.14 -7.90 18.67
N GLU A 61 5.46 -6.90 19.22
CA GLU A 61 4.83 -6.95 20.51
C GLU A 61 3.47 -6.26 20.42
N GLU A 62 2.49 -6.75 21.19
CA GLU A 62 1.19 -6.11 21.25
C GLU A 62 1.30 -4.75 21.96
N THR A 63 0.85 -3.70 21.29
CA THR A 63 0.88 -2.33 21.82
C THR A 63 -0.52 -1.74 21.83
N GLN A 64 -0.85 -1.04 22.91
CA GLN A 64 -2.05 -0.21 22.97
C GLN A 64 -1.71 1.19 22.49
N GLY A 65 -2.46 1.68 21.50
CA GLY A 65 -2.33 3.04 21.02
C GLY A 65 -3.03 4.02 21.97
N GLU A 66 -2.42 5.19 22.17
CA GLU A 66 -3.05 6.33 22.84
C GLU A 66 -3.63 7.28 21.78
N ILE A 67 -4.91 7.63 21.92
CA ILE A 67 -5.59 8.54 21.00
C ILE A 67 -5.61 9.93 21.62
N VAL A 68 -5.03 10.90 20.90
CA VAL A 68 -5.02 12.31 21.29
C VAL A 68 -5.73 13.12 20.22
N GLU A 69 -6.55 14.07 20.64
CA GLU A 69 -7.22 15.02 19.75
C GLU A 69 -6.55 16.39 19.85
N ASP A 70 -6.12 16.95 18.72
CA ASP A 70 -5.63 18.33 18.62
C ASP A 70 -6.27 19.02 17.42
N LYS A 71 -6.89 20.17 17.65
CA LYS A 71 -7.53 21.02 16.61
C LYS A 71 -8.48 20.25 15.67
N GLY A 72 -9.20 19.25 16.20
CA GLY A 72 -10.14 18.42 15.45
C GLY A 72 -9.51 17.26 14.67
N PHE A 73 -8.19 17.08 14.74
CA PHE A 73 -7.49 15.91 14.22
C PHE A 73 -7.25 14.90 15.33
N LYS A 74 -7.48 13.62 15.02
CA LYS A 74 -7.17 12.50 15.92
C LYS A 74 -5.87 11.85 15.51
N PHE A 75 -4.99 11.68 16.48
CA PHE A 75 -3.70 11.05 16.35
C PHE A 75 -3.69 9.79 17.19
N GLU A 76 -3.15 8.69 16.64
CA GLU A 76 -2.83 7.50 17.42
C GLU A 76 -1.32 7.43 17.63
N PHE A 77 -0.90 7.42 18.90
CA PHE A 77 0.49 7.23 19.29
C PHE A 77 0.68 5.79 19.76
N ARG A 78 1.64 5.09 19.16
CA ARG A 78 2.03 3.73 19.57
C ARG A 78 3.52 3.70 19.88
N ILE A 79 3.88 3.10 21.01
CA ILE A 79 5.27 2.92 21.43
C ILE A 79 5.59 1.43 21.32
N SER A 80 6.56 1.08 20.47
CA SER A 80 6.97 -0.30 20.24
C SER A 80 8.49 -0.45 20.22
N GLN A 81 8.98 -1.43 20.97
CA GLN A 81 10.37 -1.85 20.99
C GLN A 81 10.75 -2.66 19.74
N ALA A 82 9.79 -3.19 18.97
CA ALA A 82 10.09 -3.92 17.74
C ALA A 82 10.87 -3.07 16.72
N LEU A 83 10.64 -1.74 16.75
CA LEU A 83 11.34 -0.78 15.89
C LEU A 83 12.79 -0.51 16.34
N SER A 84 13.13 -0.68 17.61
CA SER A 84 14.50 -0.44 18.09
C SER A 84 15.50 -1.46 17.55
N LYS A 85 15.01 -2.58 17.02
CA LYS A 85 15.81 -3.62 16.35
C LYS A 85 16.00 -3.37 14.86
N LYS A 86 15.33 -2.37 14.29
CA LYS A 86 15.40 -2.09 12.86
C LYS A 86 16.78 -1.51 12.50
N PRO A 87 17.53 -2.11 11.57
CA PRO A 87 18.75 -1.50 11.08
C PRO A 87 18.42 -0.19 10.35
N ILE A 88 19.17 0.87 10.66
CA ILE A 88 19.04 2.16 9.97
C ILE A 88 20.06 2.16 8.83
N LEU A 89 19.56 2.11 7.59
CA LEU A 89 20.39 2.28 6.41
C LEU A 89 20.74 3.76 6.24
N GLY A 90 22.04 4.07 6.14
CA GLY A 90 22.50 5.40 5.73
C GLY A 90 22.07 5.74 4.31
N ASP A 91 22.11 7.01 3.95
CA ASP A 91 21.59 7.49 2.66
C ASP A 91 22.42 6.96 1.47
N ASP A 92 23.73 6.78 1.67
CA ASP A 92 24.65 6.26 0.65
C ASP A 92 24.71 4.72 0.57
N ALA A 93 23.87 4.01 1.31
CA ALA A 93 23.88 2.54 1.36
C ALA A 93 23.70 1.93 -0.04
N PRO A 94 24.57 1.01 -0.51
CA PRO A 94 24.44 0.36 -1.82
C PRO A 94 23.08 -0.32 -2.05
N GLU A 95 22.45 -0.79 -0.97
CA GLU A 95 21.12 -1.41 -0.96
C GLU A 95 20.04 -0.45 -1.47
N ARG A 96 20.20 0.86 -1.24
CA ARG A 96 19.30 1.88 -1.77
C ARG A 96 19.43 2.04 -3.30
N ARG A 97 20.51 1.53 -3.89
CA ARG A 97 20.79 1.56 -5.34
C ARG A 97 20.66 0.17 -5.99
N GLY A 98 19.98 -0.76 -5.32
CA GLY A 98 19.70 -2.08 -5.87
C GLY A 98 20.83 -3.08 -5.74
N VAL A 99 21.79 -2.85 -4.83
CA VAL A 99 22.87 -3.81 -4.56
C VAL A 99 22.68 -4.40 -3.16
N GLY A 100 22.26 -5.67 -3.09
CA GLY A 100 22.18 -6.40 -1.80
C GLY A 100 20.99 -6.05 -0.90
N GLY A 101 19.96 -5.38 -1.44
CA GLY A 101 18.74 -5.07 -0.69
C GLY A 101 17.94 -6.33 -0.31
N PRO A 102 17.10 -6.26 0.75
CA PRO A 102 16.40 -7.42 1.30
C PRO A 102 15.38 -8.08 0.35
N PHE A 103 14.93 -7.35 -0.67
CA PHE A 103 13.86 -7.77 -1.58
C PHE A 103 14.36 -8.44 -2.87
N LEU A 104 15.67 -8.42 -3.15
CA LEU A 104 16.24 -9.13 -4.31
C LEU A 104 16.24 -10.65 -4.13
N HIS A 105 16.49 -11.09 -2.90
CA HIS A 105 16.54 -12.49 -2.51
C HIS A 105 15.76 -12.66 -1.21
N PRO A 106 14.43 -12.53 -1.28
CA PRO A 106 13.62 -12.58 -0.08
C PRO A 106 13.70 -13.94 0.60
N ASP A 107 13.66 -13.93 1.93
CA ASP A 107 13.59 -15.15 2.72
C ASP A 107 12.23 -15.83 2.44
N PRO A 108 12.20 -17.07 1.91
CA PRO A 108 10.96 -17.80 1.64
C PRO A 108 10.06 -17.96 2.88
N ALA A 109 10.62 -17.86 4.09
CA ALA A 109 9.86 -17.90 5.33
C ALA A 109 8.98 -16.66 5.54
N PHE A 110 9.32 -15.52 4.94
CA PHE A 110 8.56 -14.26 5.00
C PHE A 110 7.61 -14.07 3.82
N VAL A 111 7.88 -14.73 2.68
CA VAL A 111 7.04 -14.66 1.48
C VAL A 111 5.64 -15.19 1.78
N VAL A 112 4.63 -14.35 1.57
CA VAL A 112 3.21 -14.71 1.69
C VAL A 112 2.68 -15.26 0.38
N SER A 113 2.84 -14.51 -0.71
CA SER A 113 2.39 -14.90 -2.05
C SER A 113 3.13 -14.12 -3.13
N HIS A 114 3.27 -14.73 -4.29
CA HIS A 114 3.50 -13.98 -5.52
C HIS A 114 2.21 -13.27 -5.95
N VAL A 115 2.32 -12.01 -6.36
CA VAL A 115 1.16 -11.17 -6.74
C VAL A 115 1.35 -10.75 -8.20
N GLY A 116 0.49 -11.25 -9.08
CA GLY A 116 0.60 -11.02 -10.52
C GLY A 116 1.93 -11.52 -11.09
N HIS A 117 2.52 -10.75 -12.00
CA HIS A 117 3.80 -11.09 -12.65
C HIS A 117 4.99 -10.27 -12.10
N ARG A 118 4.73 -9.11 -11.48
CA ARG A 118 5.76 -8.16 -11.05
C ARG A 118 5.98 -8.06 -9.55
N HIS A 119 5.10 -8.61 -8.71
CA HIS A 119 5.15 -8.34 -7.27
C HIS A 119 5.25 -9.61 -6.41
N ILE A 120 5.72 -9.40 -5.19
CA ILE A 120 5.73 -10.36 -4.08
C ILE A 120 5.16 -9.65 -2.85
N LEU A 121 4.27 -10.34 -2.14
CA LEU A 121 3.76 -9.96 -0.84
C LEU A 121 4.51 -10.72 0.24
N GLU A 122 5.07 -10.01 1.21
CA GLU A 122 5.86 -10.56 2.30
C GLU A 122 5.44 -9.98 3.65
N LEU A 123 5.79 -10.66 4.74
CA LEU A 123 5.63 -10.12 6.08
C LEU A 123 6.71 -9.08 6.38
N ASN A 124 6.35 -7.97 7.00
CA ASN A 124 7.33 -7.02 7.51
C ASN A 124 8.02 -7.60 8.75
N MET A 125 9.35 -7.61 8.77
CA MET A 125 10.13 -8.14 9.89
C MET A 125 9.98 -7.32 11.20
N HIS A 126 9.66 -6.03 11.09
CA HIS A 126 9.49 -5.12 12.24
C HIS A 126 8.06 -4.58 12.27
N CYS A 127 7.17 -5.30 12.94
CA CYS A 127 5.74 -5.02 12.94
C CYS A 127 5.28 -4.23 14.17
N ILE A 128 4.38 -3.28 13.92
CA ILE A 128 3.55 -2.60 14.92
C ILE A 128 2.14 -3.21 14.99
N HIS A 129 1.63 -3.66 13.85
CA HIS A 129 0.36 -4.36 13.73
C HIS A 129 0.58 -5.84 13.42
N ARG A 130 -0.34 -6.68 13.89
CA ARG A 130 -0.33 -8.12 13.59
C ARG A 130 -1.27 -8.43 12.43
N PRO A 131 -0.76 -8.86 11.27
CA PRO A 131 0.59 -8.60 10.72
C PRO A 131 0.66 -7.22 10.00
N MET A 132 1.88 -6.78 9.69
CA MET A 132 2.14 -5.80 8.64
C MET A 132 2.82 -6.49 7.46
N TYR A 133 2.60 -5.96 6.26
CA TYR A 133 3.09 -6.54 5.03
C TYR A 133 3.93 -5.55 4.24
N ILE A 134 4.81 -6.09 3.42
CA ILE A 134 5.52 -5.38 2.36
C ILE A 134 5.07 -5.97 1.03
N LEU A 135 4.61 -5.13 0.10
CA LEU A 135 4.36 -5.49 -1.29
C LEU A 135 5.43 -4.83 -2.14
N HIS A 136 6.37 -5.60 -2.67
CA HIS A 136 7.49 -5.07 -3.45
C HIS A 136 7.55 -5.67 -4.85
N THR A 137 8.28 -4.99 -5.73
CA THR A 137 8.59 -5.49 -7.07
C THR A 137 9.57 -6.66 -7.00
N ARG A 138 9.46 -7.64 -7.90
CA ARG A 138 10.34 -8.83 -7.97
C ARG A 138 11.74 -8.47 -8.39
N GLU A 139 11.82 -7.63 -9.42
CA GLU A 139 13.06 -7.05 -9.90
C GLU A 139 13.26 -5.71 -9.22
N PHE A 140 14.50 -5.25 -9.14
CA PHE A 140 14.78 -3.94 -8.58
C PHE A 140 14.16 -2.84 -9.45
N VAL A 141 13.30 -2.04 -8.84
CA VAL A 141 12.79 -0.78 -9.36
C VAL A 141 13.07 0.28 -8.29
N SER A 142 13.40 1.51 -8.68
CA SER A 142 13.72 2.55 -7.69
C SER A 142 12.48 2.90 -6.85
N GLN A 143 12.67 3.11 -5.55
CA GLN A 143 11.64 3.66 -4.67
C GLN A 143 11.35 5.14 -4.96
N ASP A 144 12.20 5.80 -5.76
CA ASP A 144 11.97 7.15 -6.25
C ASP A 144 11.01 7.19 -7.45
N ASP A 145 10.68 6.02 -8.03
CA ASP A 145 9.78 5.94 -9.19
C ASP A 145 8.31 6.02 -8.75
N ASP A 146 7.48 6.71 -9.54
CA ASP A 146 6.03 6.78 -9.31
C ASP A 146 5.36 5.41 -9.39
N LEU A 147 4.25 5.20 -8.65
CA LEU A 147 3.41 4.01 -8.78
C LEU A 147 2.83 3.88 -10.20
N ASP A 148 2.90 2.68 -10.77
CA ASP A 148 2.34 2.37 -12.08
C ASP A 148 1.07 1.49 -11.97
N LEU A 149 0.46 1.17 -13.11
CA LEU A 149 -0.77 0.38 -13.15
C LEU A 149 -0.62 -1.02 -12.53
N ASP A 150 0.56 -1.65 -12.66
CA ASP A 150 0.78 -2.97 -12.08
C ASP A 150 0.87 -2.87 -10.55
N ASP A 151 1.48 -1.82 -10.02
CA ASP A 151 1.51 -1.55 -8.57
C ASP A 151 0.09 -1.39 -8.00
N PHE A 152 -0.74 -0.55 -8.65
CA PHE A 152 -2.12 -0.35 -8.24
C PHE A 152 -2.95 -1.63 -8.34
N THR A 153 -2.75 -2.41 -9.41
CA THR A 153 -3.45 -3.69 -9.60
C THR A 153 -3.05 -4.69 -8.52
N ALA A 154 -1.76 -4.77 -8.18
CA ALA A 154 -1.24 -5.65 -7.16
C ALA A 154 -1.74 -5.28 -5.76
N VAL A 155 -1.64 -4.01 -5.35
CA VAL A 155 -2.09 -3.58 -4.02
C VAL A 155 -3.60 -3.74 -3.86
N HIS A 156 -4.38 -3.44 -4.90
CA HIS A 156 -5.82 -3.65 -4.88
C HIS A 156 -6.17 -5.14 -4.73
N ALA A 157 -5.50 -6.03 -5.47
CA ALA A 157 -5.71 -7.47 -5.37
C ALA A 157 -5.39 -7.99 -3.96
N VAL A 158 -4.28 -7.53 -3.36
CA VAL A 158 -3.89 -7.90 -2.00
C VAL A 158 -4.92 -7.40 -0.99
N MET A 159 -5.28 -6.12 -1.01
CA MET A 159 -6.22 -5.54 -0.05
C MET A 159 -7.64 -6.13 -0.17
N ALA A 160 -8.04 -6.60 -1.35
CA ALA A 160 -9.31 -7.32 -1.54
C ALA A 160 -9.32 -8.73 -0.91
N ASN A 161 -8.14 -9.32 -0.69
CA ASN A 161 -7.97 -10.66 -0.10
C ASN A 161 -7.39 -10.60 1.33
N LEU A 162 -7.31 -9.41 1.92
CA LEU A 162 -6.92 -9.17 3.30
C LEU A 162 -8.04 -8.41 4.02
N GLY A 163 -7.99 -8.36 5.35
CA GLY A 163 -8.82 -7.44 6.11
C GLY A 163 -10.29 -7.81 6.18
N HIS A 164 -10.62 -9.11 6.08
CA HIS A 164 -12.01 -9.58 6.22
C HIS A 164 -12.61 -9.19 7.58
N LYS A 165 -11.76 -9.02 8.60
CA LYS A 165 -12.16 -8.59 9.96
C LYS A 165 -11.80 -7.15 10.28
N VAL A 166 -10.74 -6.61 9.67
CA VAL A 166 -10.19 -5.28 9.98
C VAL A 166 -9.82 -4.58 8.67
N PRO A 167 -10.35 -3.37 8.41
CA PRO A 167 -9.95 -2.58 7.24
C PRO A 167 -8.42 -2.46 7.13
N GLN A 168 -7.91 -2.45 5.91
CA GLN A 168 -6.47 -2.30 5.65
C GLN A 168 -6.18 -0.93 5.05
N MET A 169 -5.00 -0.42 5.34
CA MET A 169 -4.41 0.75 4.73
C MET A 169 -3.11 0.36 4.06
N ALA A 170 -2.84 0.96 2.91
CA ALA A 170 -1.58 0.88 2.22
C ALA A 170 -0.91 2.26 2.19
N ILE A 171 0.42 2.29 2.34
CA ILE A 171 1.22 3.51 2.19
C ILE A 171 2.38 3.29 1.23
N TYR A 172 2.71 4.35 0.48
CA TYR A 172 3.90 4.42 -0.36
C TYR A 172 4.69 5.68 -0.02
N ASN A 173 5.96 5.50 0.36
CA ASN A 173 6.88 6.59 0.67
C ASN A 173 7.82 6.74 -0.54
N CYS A 174 7.60 7.74 -1.39
CA CYS A 174 8.39 7.93 -2.61
C CYS A 174 9.74 8.57 -2.27
N GLY A 175 10.81 7.78 -2.36
CA GLY A 175 12.16 8.24 -2.07
C GLY A 175 12.52 8.53 -0.61
N ALA A 176 13.78 8.91 -0.39
CA ALA A 176 14.37 9.04 0.94
C ALA A 176 13.71 10.13 1.80
N GLU A 177 13.38 11.27 1.20
CA GLU A 177 12.76 12.42 1.89
C GLU A 177 11.34 12.10 2.39
N ALA A 178 10.62 11.20 1.70
CA ALA A 178 9.33 10.68 2.15
C ALA A 178 9.44 9.62 3.27
N GLY A 179 10.66 9.35 3.76
CA GLY A 179 10.92 8.38 4.82
C GLY A 179 11.03 6.94 4.34
N ALA A 180 11.41 6.72 3.07
CA ALA A 180 11.67 5.37 2.58
C ALA A 180 12.86 4.70 3.30
N SER A 181 12.62 3.52 3.88
CA SER A 181 13.69 2.75 4.55
C SER A 181 14.50 1.86 3.61
N GLN A 182 14.06 1.67 2.36
CA GLN A 182 14.72 0.85 1.33
C GLN A 182 14.59 1.58 -0.01
N GLY A 183 15.58 1.45 -0.89
CA GLY A 183 15.54 2.05 -2.23
C GLY A 183 14.89 1.16 -3.30
N HIS A 184 14.51 -0.07 -2.96
CA HIS A 184 13.75 -0.96 -3.84
C HIS A 184 12.25 -0.69 -3.65
N LYS A 185 11.56 -0.37 -4.75
CA LYS A 185 10.12 -0.10 -4.82
C LYS A 185 9.25 -1.07 -4.04
N HIS A 186 8.59 -0.56 -3.01
CA HIS A 186 7.70 -1.29 -2.11
C HIS A 186 6.61 -0.41 -1.51
N LEU A 187 5.44 -1.01 -1.26
CA LEU A 187 4.35 -0.48 -0.46
C LEU A 187 4.30 -1.20 0.89
N GLN A 188 3.84 -0.51 1.93
CA GLN A 188 3.54 -1.11 3.22
C GLN A 188 2.03 -1.24 3.39
N ILE A 189 1.55 -2.40 3.83
CA ILE A 189 0.13 -2.65 4.06
C ILE A 189 -0.06 -3.11 5.50
N PHE A 190 -1.03 -2.54 6.20
CA PHE A 190 -1.32 -2.87 7.60
C PHE A 190 -2.75 -2.50 7.98
N ALA A 191 -3.19 -2.95 9.15
CA ALA A 191 -4.51 -2.64 9.68
C ALA A 191 -4.71 -1.11 9.79
N SER A 192 -5.83 -0.61 9.27
CA SER A 192 -6.19 0.79 9.42
C SER A 192 -6.36 1.14 10.91
N PRO A 193 -5.93 2.34 11.33
CA PRO A 193 -6.18 2.83 12.69
C PRO A 193 -7.67 2.77 13.06
N SER A 194 -7.95 2.43 14.31
CA SER A 194 -9.28 2.22 14.88
C SER A 194 -9.26 2.68 16.34
N PRO A 195 -10.36 3.20 16.92
CA PRO A 195 -11.74 3.20 16.42
C PRO A 195 -12.19 4.51 15.78
N PHE A 196 -11.27 5.40 15.38
CA PHE A 196 -11.63 6.67 14.76
C PHE A 196 -11.42 6.64 13.24
N PRO A 197 -12.29 7.32 12.47
CA PRO A 197 -12.09 7.45 11.04
C PRO A 197 -10.84 8.28 10.76
N LEU A 198 -10.08 7.91 9.74
CA LEU A 198 -8.98 8.73 9.26
C LEU A 198 -9.51 10.03 8.67
N PHE A 199 -8.77 11.14 8.80
CA PHE A 199 -9.21 12.44 8.28
C PHE A 199 -9.68 12.38 6.81
N PRO A 200 -8.98 11.69 5.88
CA PRO A 200 -9.42 11.56 4.49
C PRO A 200 -10.79 10.89 4.30
N GLU A 201 -11.26 10.10 5.26
CA GLU A 201 -12.60 9.49 5.23
C GLU A 201 -13.70 10.49 5.58
N GLN A 202 -13.35 11.58 6.27
CA GLN A 202 -14.28 12.60 6.74
C GLN A 202 -14.43 13.76 5.75
N VAL A 203 -13.59 13.82 4.71
CA VAL A 203 -13.64 14.87 3.69
C VAL A 203 -14.46 14.39 2.50
N GLN A 204 -15.41 15.20 2.04
CA GLN A 204 -16.09 14.99 0.75
C GLN A 204 -15.37 15.77 -0.35
N SER A 205 -15.06 15.10 -1.45
CA SER A 205 -14.54 15.77 -2.65
C SER A 205 -15.60 16.75 -3.17
N THR A 206 -15.29 18.04 -3.18
CA THR A 206 -16.19 19.09 -3.67
C THR A 206 -16.11 19.29 -5.19
N GLN A 207 -15.21 18.57 -5.88
CA GLN A 207 -15.05 18.60 -7.33
C GLN A 207 -14.89 17.19 -7.93
N GLU A 208 -15.54 16.94 -9.06
CA GLU A 208 -15.22 15.82 -9.98
C GLU A 208 -13.96 16.17 -10.79
N SER A 209 -12.79 16.13 -10.16
CA SER A 209 -11.54 16.31 -10.91
C SER A 209 -11.17 14.98 -11.59
N GLN A 210 -11.00 14.97 -12.91
CA GLN A 210 -10.28 13.89 -13.60
C GLN A 210 -8.91 13.69 -12.92
N VAL A 211 -8.48 12.44 -12.76
CA VAL A 211 -7.22 12.12 -12.07
C VAL A 211 -6.06 12.70 -12.89
N PHE A 212 -5.53 13.84 -12.43
CA PHE A 212 -4.20 14.30 -12.79
C PHE A 212 -3.34 14.15 -11.54
N LEU A 213 -2.40 13.21 -11.57
CA LEU A 213 -1.34 13.11 -10.58
C LEU A 213 -0.39 14.28 -10.82
N THR A 214 -0.65 15.41 -10.16
CA THR A 214 0.32 16.50 -10.06
C THR A 214 0.64 16.74 -8.60
N SER A 215 1.95 16.93 -8.34
CA SER A 215 2.61 17.16 -7.05
C SER A 215 1.76 17.92 -6.03
N ILE A 216 1.49 17.32 -4.88
CA ILE A 216 0.84 17.98 -3.74
C ILE A 216 1.94 18.42 -2.77
N SER A 217 2.08 19.74 -2.55
CA SER A 217 2.94 20.31 -1.52
C SER A 217 2.22 20.33 -0.17
N TYR A 218 2.92 20.01 0.92
CA TYR A 218 2.40 20.04 2.30
C TYR A 218 1.90 21.44 2.73
N SER A 219 2.31 22.51 2.04
CA SER A 219 1.91 23.89 2.31
C SER A 219 0.49 24.25 1.87
N ASP A 220 -0.14 23.45 1.00
CA ASP A 220 -1.34 23.86 0.27
C ASP A 220 -2.50 22.86 0.40
N PHE A 221 -2.86 22.47 1.62
CA PHE A 221 -4.09 21.71 1.86
C PHE A 221 -5.32 22.63 1.76
N PRO A 222 -6.02 22.58 0.60
CA PRO A 222 -7.44 22.29 0.63
C PRO A 222 -7.78 21.12 -0.31
N SER A 223 -8.23 20.02 0.31
CA SER A 223 -9.11 18.99 -0.26
C SER A 223 -8.71 18.33 -1.58
N VAL A 224 -7.88 17.28 -1.53
CA VAL A 224 -8.08 16.09 -2.40
C VAL A 224 -7.75 14.81 -1.60
N ALA A 225 -8.79 14.23 -1.00
CA ALA A 225 -8.79 12.82 -0.62
C ALA A 225 -9.89 12.16 -1.46
N LYS A 226 -9.52 11.25 -2.37
CA LYS A 226 -10.50 10.46 -3.11
C LYS A 226 -10.45 9.01 -2.65
N ARG A 227 -11.63 8.51 -2.27
CA ARG A 227 -11.92 7.09 -2.06
C ARG A 227 -11.76 6.35 -3.38
N VAL A 228 -10.70 5.58 -3.53
CA VAL A 228 -10.50 4.68 -4.67
C VAL A 228 -11.17 3.35 -4.30
N THR A 229 -12.38 3.14 -4.84
CA THR A 229 -13.25 1.95 -4.69
C THR A 229 -14.24 1.91 -3.52
N SER A 230 -15.33 1.16 -3.73
CA SER A 230 -16.40 0.88 -2.77
C SER A 230 -16.03 -0.20 -1.73
N SER A 231 -14.76 -0.63 -1.68
CA SER A 231 -14.24 -1.54 -0.66
C SER A 231 -13.42 -0.77 0.38
N ASN A 232 -13.30 -1.34 1.59
CA ASN A 232 -12.75 -0.73 2.81
C ASN A 232 -11.22 -0.50 2.78
N ALA A 233 -10.67 0.00 1.67
CA ALA A 233 -9.24 0.15 1.44
C ALA A 233 -8.86 1.63 1.21
N MET A 234 -7.87 2.11 1.94
CA MET A 234 -7.29 3.45 1.75
C MET A 234 -5.81 3.34 1.37
N LEU A 235 -5.40 4.06 0.32
CA LEU A 235 -4.01 4.19 -0.09
C LEU A 235 -3.55 5.64 0.12
N SER A 236 -2.46 5.83 0.86
CA SER A 236 -1.84 7.15 1.06
C SER A 236 -0.46 7.17 0.40
N CYS A 237 -0.23 8.17 -0.45
CA CYS A 237 1.08 8.44 -1.04
C CYS A 237 1.68 9.63 -0.29
N CYS A 238 2.83 9.44 0.36
CA CYS A 238 3.63 10.54 0.88
C CYS A 238 4.61 10.95 -0.23
N LEU A 239 4.36 12.13 -0.80
CA LEU A 239 5.27 12.84 -1.71
C LEU A 239 6.22 13.73 -0.90
#